data_AF-A0A8J2PKY6-F1
#
_entry.id   AF-A0A8J2PKY6-F1
#
_cell.length_a   1.000
_cell.length_b   1.000
_cell.length_c   1.000
_cell.angle_alpha   90.00
_cell.angle_beta   90.00
_cell.angle_gamma   90.00
#
_symmetry.space_group_name_H-M   'P 1'
#
loop_
_entity.id
_entity.type
_entity.pdbx_description
1 polymer ?
#
loop_
_entity_poly.entity_id
_entity_poly.type
_entity_poly.pdbx_seq_one_letter_code
_entity_poly.pdbx_strand_id
1 'polypeptide(L)'
;FDQDDLNEDDVMVLDTGADEIFIWLGKGASQDERKHSMSMSDEYIKSQHERTGGNAVSVSIIVKQGEEPDSFKTLFPSWNDNMWNKK
;
A
#
# COMPACT_ATOMS: atom_id res chain seq x y z
N PHE A 1 -6.35 11.76 -1.45
CA PHE A 1 -5.06 11.45 -0.83
C PHE A 1 -4.02 11.78 -1.87
N ASP A 2 -2.99 12.50 -1.47
CA ASP A 2 -1.91 12.96 -2.33
C ASP A 2 -0.60 12.27 -1.94
N GLN A 3 0.45 12.40 -2.77
CA GLN A 3 1.74 11.76 -2.48
C GLN A 3 2.35 12.26 -1.16
N ASP A 4 2.04 13.50 -0.76
CA ASP A 4 2.50 14.11 0.51
C ASP A 4 1.93 13.40 1.75
N ASP A 5 0.84 12.62 1.61
CA ASP A 5 0.25 11.84 2.69
C ASP A 5 1.05 10.55 2.99
N LEU A 6 2.01 10.17 2.13
CA LEU A 6 2.86 8.99 2.32
C LEU A 6 4.03 9.31 3.26
N ASN A 7 4.03 8.70 4.45
CA ASN A 7 5.09 8.87 5.45
C ASN A 7 6.20 7.83 5.25
N GLU A 8 7.43 8.28 4.93
CA GLU A 8 8.61 7.44 4.73
C GLU A 8 8.97 6.56 5.94
N ASP A 9 8.55 6.95 7.14
CA ASP A 9 8.82 6.23 8.38
C ASP A 9 7.75 5.17 8.71
N ASP A 10 6.64 5.09 7.96
CA ASP A 10 5.52 4.20 8.24
C ASP A 10 5.21 3.26 7.07
N VAL A 11 4.26 2.34 7.31
CA VAL A 11 3.62 1.52 6.26
C VAL A 11 2.21 2.02 6.00
N MET A 12 1.89 2.25 4.73
CA MET A 12 0.58 2.71 4.28
C MET A 12 -0.17 1.58 3.57
N VAL A 13 -1.49 1.53 3.75
CA VAL A 13 -2.39 0.60 3.03
C VAL A 13 -3.35 1.42 2.20
N LEU A 14 -3.37 1.16 0.89
CA LEU A 14 -4.23 1.82 -0.08
C LEU A 14 -5.23 0.80 -0.64
N ASP A 15 -6.51 1.08 -0.40
CA ASP A 15 -7.61 0.34 -1.01
C ASP A 15 -8.03 1.05 -2.31
N THR A 16 -8.00 0.33 -3.43
CA THR A 16 -8.40 0.88 -4.73
C THR A 16 -9.93 0.86 -4.95
N GLY A 17 -10.68 0.26 -4.02
CA GLY A 17 -12.11 0.01 -4.15
C GLY A 17 -12.46 -1.12 -5.14
N ALA A 18 -11.45 -1.76 -5.72
CA ALA A 18 -11.57 -2.94 -6.56
C ALA A 18 -11.00 -4.17 -5.83
N ASP A 19 -10.62 -5.20 -6.59
CA ASP A 19 -10.06 -6.44 -6.07
C ASP A 19 -8.55 -6.34 -5.69
N GLU A 20 -8.00 -5.14 -5.57
CA GLU A 20 -6.57 -4.91 -5.30
C GLU A 20 -6.35 -3.91 -4.16
N ILE A 21 -5.46 -4.29 -3.24
CA ILE A 21 -4.95 -3.41 -2.18
C ILE A 21 -3.43 -3.25 -2.34
N PHE A 22 -2.93 -2.03 -2.18
CA PHE A 22 -1.50 -1.75 -2.21
C PHE A 22 -0.99 -1.50 -0.80
N ILE A 23 0.10 -2.16 -0.44
CA ILE A 23 0.83 -1.92 0.81
C ILE A 23 2.10 -1.17 0.44
N TRP A 24 2.14 0.12 0.75
CA TRP A 24 3.32 0.95 0.50
C TRP A 24 4.24 0.95 1.72
N LEU A 25 5.47 0.49 1.54
CA LEU A 25 6.50 0.37 2.56
C LEU A 25 7.43 1.57 2.49
N GLY A 26 7.36 2.44 3.50
CA GLY A 26 8.33 3.49 3.72
C GLY A 26 9.75 2.94 3.91
N LYS A 27 10.75 3.69 3.45
CA LYS A 27 12.16 3.33 3.56
C LYS A 27 12.63 3.35 5.01
N GLY A 28 12.09 4.27 5.82
CA GLY A 28 12.30 4.38 7.26
C GLY A 28 11.51 3.38 8.10
N ALA A 29 10.46 2.77 7.53
CA ALA A 29 9.60 1.82 8.24
C ALA A 29 10.39 0.65 8.84
N SER A 30 10.15 0.41 10.13
CA SER A 30 10.82 -0.61 10.92
C SER A 30 10.45 -2.03 10.46
N GLN A 31 11.28 -3.01 10.84
CA GLN A 31 11.00 -4.41 10.54
C GLN A 31 9.69 -4.91 11.18
N ASP A 32 9.37 -4.37 12.36
CA ASP A 32 8.15 -4.72 13.08
C ASP A 32 6.91 -4.16 12.38
N GLU A 33 6.95 -2.92 11.92
CA GLU A 33 5.85 -2.32 11.12
C GLU A 33 5.63 -3.05 9.80
N ARG A 34 6.70 -3.47 9.12
CA ARG A 34 6.59 -4.28 7.90
C ARG A 34 5.88 -5.61 8.16
N LYS A 35 6.26 -6.32 9.23
CA LYS A 35 5.60 -7.56 9.64
C LYS A 35 4.14 -7.33 10.02
N HIS A 36 3.89 -6.26 10.77
CA HIS A 36 2.54 -5.88 11.18
C HIS A 36 1.66 -5.62 9.95
N SER A 37 2.17 -4.87 8.96
CA SER A 37 1.44 -4.57 7.73
C SER A 37 1.09 -5.81 6.90
N MET A 38 1.99 -6.79 6.82
CA MET A 38 1.72 -8.06 6.14
C MET A 38 0.61 -8.82 6.85
N SER A 39 0.69 -8.93 8.18
CA SER A 39 -0.35 -9.58 8.98
C SER A 39 -1.70 -8.86 8.86
N MET A 40 -1.70 -7.52 8.89
CA MET A 40 -2.91 -6.72 8.70
C MET A 40 -3.50 -6.88 7.31
N SER A 41 -2.66 -6.97 6.27
CA SER A 41 -3.14 -7.20 4.92
C SER A 41 -3.79 -8.58 4.78
N ASP A 42 -3.18 -9.62 5.35
CA ASP A 42 -3.75 -10.97 5.32
C ASP A 42 -5.11 -11.01 6.05
N GLU A 43 -5.19 -10.34 7.20
CA GLU A 43 -6.44 -10.21 7.96
C GLU A 43 -7.49 -9.40 7.19
N TYR A 44 -7.07 -8.34 6.50
CA TYR A 44 -7.96 -7.54 5.65
C TYR A 44 -8.54 -8.37 4.51
N ILE A 45 -7.70 -9.07 3.74
CA ILE A 45 -8.14 -9.96 2.65
C ILE A 45 -9.12 -11.00 3.18
N LYS A 46 -8.80 -11.63 4.32
CA LYS A 46 -9.68 -12.61 4.96
C LYS A 46 -11.03 -12.00 5.33
N SER A 47 -11.03 -10.80 5.93
CA SER A 47 -12.26 -10.09 6.29
C SER A 47 -13.11 -9.73 5.07
N GLN A 48 -12.49 -9.30 3.96
CA GLN A 48 -13.19 -8.99 2.71
C GLN A 48 -13.75 -10.25 2.06
N HIS A 49 -12.98 -11.34 2.07
CA HIS A 49 -13.42 -12.64 1.58
C HIS A 49 -14.66 -13.13 2.36
N GLU A 50 -14.65 -13.01 3.69
CA GLU A 50 -15.80 -13.35 4.53
C GLU A 50 -17.02 -12.44 4.25
N ARG A 51 -16.82 -11.12 4.14
CA ARG A 51 -17.89 -10.15 3.85
C ARG A 51 -18.56 -10.37 2.50
N THR A 52 -17.80 -10.83 1.50
CA THR A 52 -18.30 -11.05 0.13
C THR A 52 -18.82 -12.47 -0.09
N GLY A 53 -18.83 -13.31 0.95
CA GLY A 53 -19.27 -14.71 0.86
C GLY A 53 -18.33 -15.56 0.00
N GLY A 54 -17.06 -15.17 -0.09
CA GLY A 54 -16.02 -15.88 -0.83
C GLY A 54 -15.90 -15.53 -2.32
N ASN A 55 -16.62 -14.50 -2.78
CA ASN A 55 -16.63 -14.12 -4.20
C ASN A 55 -15.55 -13.09 -4.58
N ALA A 56 -15.04 -12.30 -3.64
CA ALA A 56 -13.97 -11.34 -3.92
C ALA A 56 -12.59 -11.98 -3.76
N VAL A 57 -11.70 -11.68 -4.72
CA VAL A 57 -10.28 -12.06 -4.70
C VAL A 57 -9.47 -10.79 -4.46
N SER A 58 -9.39 -10.35 -3.21
CA SER A 58 -8.54 -9.21 -2.87
C SER A 58 -7.07 -9.65 -2.91
N VAL A 59 -6.28 -9.05 -3.80
CA VAL A 59 -4.83 -9.27 -3.91
C VAL A 59 -4.09 -8.15 -3.20
N SER A 60 -3.12 -8.48 -2.35
CA SER A 60 -2.20 -7.50 -1.78
C SER A 60 -0.93 -7.35 -2.62
N ILE A 61 -0.63 -6.11 -3.00
CA ILE A 61 0.56 -5.76 -3.76
C ILE A 61 1.50 -4.96 -2.85
N ILE A 62 2.67 -5.53 -2.57
CA ILE A 62 3.70 -4.85 -1.79
C ILE A 62 4.46 -3.89 -2.71
N VAL A 63 4.45 -2.62 -2.32
CA VAL A 63 5.14 -1.52 -2.98
C VAL A 63 6.20 -0.99 -2.03
N LYS A 64 7.41 -0.75 -2.51
CA LYS A 64 8.47 -0.12 -1.71
C LYS A 64 8.67 1.31 -2.16
N GLN A 65 8.99 2.18 -1.21
CA GLN A 65 9.35 3.56 -1.51
C GLN A 65 10.49 3.63 -2.54
N GLY A 66 10.25 4.32 -3.64
CA GLY A 66 11.18 4.48 -4.77
C GLY A 66 11.14 3.34 -5.80
N GLU A 67 10.36 2.29 -5.57
CA GLU A 67 10.10 1.20 -6.52
C GLU A 67 8.59 1.10 -6.83
N GLU A 68 7.87 2.25 -6.83
CA GLU A 68 6.44 2.27 -7.06
C GLU A 68 6.09 1.86 -8.51
N PRO A 69 5.19 0.88 -8.72
CA PRO A 69 4.70 0.55 -10.04
C PRO A 69 3.77 1.63 -10.58
N ASP A 70 3.64 1.74 -11.90
CA ASP A 70 2.77 2.74 -12.53
C ASP A 70 1.31 2.64 -12.05
N SER A 71 0.81 1.42 -11.80
CA SER A 71 -0.53 1.20 -11.24
C SER A 71 -0.72 1.91 -9.90
N PHE A 72 0.30 1.93 -9.03
CA PHE A 72 0.25 2.66 -7.76
C PHE A 72 0.25 4.17 -7.97
N LYS A 73 1.12 4.67 -8.86
CA LYS A 73 1.24 6.11 -9.14
C LYS A 73 -0.05 6.70 -9.69
N THR A 74 -0.81 5.92 -10.48
CA THR A 74 -2.10 6.36 -11.04
C THR A 74 -3.20 6.55 -10.00
N LEU A 75 -3.03 6.05 -8.77
CA LEU A 75 -3.99 6.27 -7.68
C LEU A 75 -3.97 7.71 -7.15
N PHE A 76 -2.89 8.45 -7.43
CA PHE A 76 -2.69 9.81 -6.95
C PHE A 76 -3.01 10.82 -8.06
N PRO A 77 -3.59 11.99 -7.72
CA PRO A 77 -3.87 13.04 -8.71
C PRO A 77 -2.62 13.56 -9.43
N SER A 78 -1.48 13.54 -8.73
CA SER A 78 -0.17 13.90 -9.25
C SER A 78 0.92 13.11 -8.54
N TRP A 79 1.92 12.65 -9.28
CA TRP A 79 3.05 11.89 -8.75
C TRP A 79 4.38 12.53 -9.15
N ASN A 80 5.30 12.61 -8.19
CA ASN A 80 6.66 13.11 -8.35
C ASN A 80 7.67 12.03 -7.93
N ASP A 81 8.34 11.43 -8.92
CA ASP A 81 9.39 10.41 -8.70
C ASP A 81 10.60 10.95 -7.92
N ASN A 82 10.76 12.27 -7.84
CA ASN A 82 11.85 12.92 -7.11
C ASN A 82 11.45 13.46 -5.74
N MET A 83 10.23 13.17 -5.27
CA MET A 83 9.73 13.67 -3.99
C MET A 83 10.71 13.39 -2.84
N TRP A 84 11.23 12.17 -2.79
CA TRP A 84 12.12 11.69 -1.73
C TRP A 84 13.60 11.71 -2.13
N ASN A 85 13.94 12.24 -3.31
CA ASN A 85 15.32 12.37 -3.80
C ASN A 85 16.04 13.60 -3.20
N LYS A 86 15.63 14.08 -2.02
CA LYS A 86 16.25 15.25 -1.38
C LYS A 86 17.69 14.92 -0.98
N LYS A 87 18.61 15.59 -1.68
CA LYS A 87 20.05 15.64 -1.43
C LYS A 87 20.39 16.40 -0.15
#